data_AF-A0A7C3KIX1-F1
#
_entry.id   AF-A0A7C3KIX1-F1
#
_cell.length_a   1.000
_cell.length_b   1.000
_cell.length_c   1.000
_cell.angle_alpha   90.00
_cell.angle_beta   90.00
_cell.angle_gamma   90.00
#
_symmetry.space_group_name_H-M   'P 1'
#
loop_
_entity.id
_entity.type
_entity.pdbx_description
1 polymer ?
#
loop_
_entity_poly.entity_id
_entity_poly.type
_entity_poly.pdbx_seq_one_letter_code
_entity_poly.pdbx_strand_id
1 'polypeptide(L)'
;MPGQPREIAGTETRADYILGPVIFTLSNLRVYGRGTIPAEPSNSPFIIAEDEEFDVSVDVQFNRTPLTELLMCLGTRVCVDFGFEGIGVRARETNIEACIVTQKGLFKYTVQHTGRPDRHGLNSGLYEIGAVATVGPVENECTTKIWGHGYIKEVLLQVYPSYQD
;
A
#
# COMPACT_ATOMS: atom_id res chain seq x y z
N MET A 1 -49.56 -17.98 -35.50
CA MET A 1 -48.52 -16.98 -35.84
C MET A 1 -47.36 -17.20 -34.89
N PRO A 2 -46.10 -17.30 -35.34
CA PRO A 2 -44.96 -17.31 -34.44
C PRO A 2 -44.93 -15.96 -33.70
N GLY A 3 -44.84 -15.99 -32.36
CA GLY A 3 -44.82 -14.78 -31.53
C GLY A 3 -43.55 -13.97 -31.76
N GLN A 4 -43.66 -12.64 -31.66
CA GLN A 4 -42.53 -11.72 -31.77
C GLN A 4 -41.43 -12.11 -30.77
N PRO A 5 -40.15 -12.20 -31.18
CA PRO A 5 -39.06 -12.51 -30.27
C PRO A 5 -39.00 -11.47 -29.15
N ARG A 6 -38.68 -11.92 -27.93
CA ARG A 6 -38.59 -11.08 -26.74
C ARG A 6 -37.49 -10.03 -26.96
N GLU A 7 -37.87 -8.76 -27.09
CA GLU A 7 -36.91 -7.66 -27.10
C GLU A 7 -36.25 -7.56 -25.73
N ILE A 8 -34.93 -7.80 -25.68
CA ILE A 8 -34.12 -7.51 -24.51
C ILE A 8 -33.84 -6.02 -24.56
N ALA A 9 -34.64 -5.24 -23.81
CA ALA A 9 -34.36 -3.82 -23.63
C ALA A 9 -33.05 -3.70 -22.83
N GLY A 10 -32.02 -3.13 -23.47
CA GLY A 10 -30.82 -2.68 -22.77
C GLY A 10 -31.23 -1.61 -21.79
N THR A 11 -31.14 -1.90 -20.49
CA THR A 11 -31.25 -0.85 -19.49
C THR A 11 -29.93 -0.12 -19.47
N GLU A 12 -29.89 1.06 -20.09
CA GLU A 12 -28.89 2.07 -19.78
C GLU A 12 -28.99 2.30 -18.26
N THR A 13 -27.98 1.87 -17.52
CA THR A 13 -27.93 2.12 -16.07
C THR A 13 -27.57 3.59 -15.88
N ARG A 14 -28.58 4.46 -15.90
CA ARG A 14 -28.41 5.87 -15.55
C ARG A 14 -28.29 5.98 -14.04
N ALA A 15 -27.18 6.52 -13.57
CA ALA A 15 -27.08 7.01 -12.20
C ALA A 15 -27.66 8.43 -12.18
N ASP A 16 -28.82 8.61 -11.56
CA ASP A 16 -29.46 9.94 -11.39
C ASP A 16 -28.67 10.87 -10.44
N TYR A 17 -27.55 10.40 -9.90
CA TYR A 17 -26.72 11.09 -8.92
C TYR A 17 -25.30 11.29 -9.46
N ILE A 18 -24.73 12.45 -9.17
CA ILE A 18 -23.30 12.70 -9.36
C ILE A 18 -22.56 11.73 -8.44
N LEU A 19 -21.94 10.69 -9.01
CA LEU A 19 -21.24 9.66 -8.25
C LEU A 19 -20.07 10.21 -7.42
N GLY A 20 -19.59 11.42 -7.75
CA GLY A 20 -18.50 12.12 -7.07
C GLY A 20 -17.12 11.57 -7.45
N PRO A 21 -16.05 12.37 -7.28
CA PRO A 21 -14.71 11.90 -7.55
C PRO A 21 -14.25 10.92 -6.46
N VAL A 22 -13.45 9.94 -6.85
CA VAL A 22 -12.75 9.06 -5.90
C VAL A 22 -11.46 9.74 -5.51
N ILE A 23 -11.29 9.99 -4.21
CA ILE A 23 -10.10 10.62 -3.65
C ILE A 23 -9.59 9.73 -2.53
N PHE A 24 -8.29 9.57 -2.44
CA PHE A 24 -7.65 8.96 -1.28
C PHE A 24 -6.50 9.83 -0.77
N THR A 25 -6.12 9.58 0.47
CA THR A 25 -5.02 10.25 1.16
C THR A 25 -4.13 9.20 1.79
N LEU A 26 -2.83 9.49 1.81
CA LEU A 26 -1.84 8.69 2.53
C LEU A 26 -1.50 9.39 3.84
N SER A 27 -1.37 8.62 4.91
CA SER A 27 -1.00 9.13 6.22
C SER A 27 -0.27 8.07 7.02
N ASN A 28 0.44 8.49 8.08
CA ASN A 28 1.10 7.61 9.02
C ASN A 28 1.98 6.55 8.35
N LEU A 29 2.93 7.00 7.53
CA LEU A 29 4.04 6.13 7.12
C LEU A 29 4.80 5.72 8.39
N ARG A 30 4.92 4.43 8.62
CA ARG A 30 5.52 3.86 9.83
C ARG A 30 6.47 2.75 9.42
N VAL A 31 7.61 2.69 10.08
CA VAL A 31 8.49 1.53 10.08
C VAL A 31 8.92 1.25 11.52
N TYR A 32 8.96 -0.02 11.91
CA TYR A 32 9.47 -0.41 13.22
C TYR A 32 10.02 -1.82 13.21
N GLY A 33 11.12 -2.02 13.92
CA GLY A 33 11.65 -3.32 14.27
C GLY A 33 10.79 -4.07 15.28
N ARG A 34 10.90 -5.40 15.30
CA ARG A 34 10.26 -6.30 16.27
C ARG A 34 11.25 -6.93 17.25
N GLY A 35 12.54 -6.76 17.01
CA GLY A 35 13.62 -7.29 17.84
C GLY A 35 13.76 -6.55 19.15
N THR A 36 14.41 -7.22 20.12
CA THR A 36 14.72 -6.65 21.43
C THR A 36 16.18 -6.26 21.58
N ILE A 37 16.97 -6.46 20.51
CA ILE A 37 18.40 -6.22 20.43
C ILE A 37 18.62 -5.21 19.28
N PRO A 38 19.36 -4.11 19.49
CA PRO A 38 20.16 -3.77 20.67
C PRO A 38 19.30 -3.09 21.76
N ALA A 39 18.07 -2.73 21.45
CA ALA A 39 17.10 -2.14 22.34
C ALA A 39 15.70 -2.63 21.95
N GLU A 40 14.78 -2.68 22.92
CA GLU A 40 13.38 -2.95 22.61
C GLU A 40 12.79 -1.92 21.63
N PRO A 41 11.80 -2.29 20.80
CA PRO A 41 11.20 -1.38 19.82
C PRO A 41 10.54 -0.16 20.47
N SER A 42 10.19 -0.25 21.76
CA SER A 42 9.68 0.85 22.58
C SER A 42 10.71 1.98 22.78
N ASN A 43 12.01 1.66 22.73
CA ASN A 43 13.11 2.59 22.97
C ASN A 43 13.70 3.13 21.66
N SER A 44 13.76 2.31 20.61
CA SER A 44 14.29 2.71 19.31
C SER A 44 13.73 1.85 18.17
N PRO A 45 12.48 2.08 17.74
CA PRO A 45 11.84 1.26 16.71
C PRO A 45 12.51 1.38 15.34
N PHE A 46 13.28 2.45 15.12
CA PHE A 46 13.89 2.79 13.84
C PHE A 46 15.36 2.32 13.71
N ILE A 47 15.86 1.53 14.66
CA ILE A 47 17.18 0.91 14.58
C ILE A 47 16.97 -0.61 14.62
N ILE A 48 17.21 -1.28 13.50
CA ILE A 48 16.89 -2.69 13.33
C ILE A 48 18.09 -3.51 12.87
N ALA A 49 18.19 -4.75 13.32
CA ALA A 49 19.26 -5.66 12.91
C ALA A 49 19.00 -6.18 11.49
N GLU A 50 20.06 -6.53 10.75
CA GLU A 50 19.93 -7.10 9.40
C GLU A 50 19.08 -8.38 9.35
N ASP A 51 19.06 -9.18 10.42
CA ASP A 51 18.31 -10.42 10.53
C ASP A 51 17.00 -10.29 11.34
N GLU A 52 16.67 -9.08 11.78
CA GLU A 52 15.49 -8.76 12.57
C GLU A 52 14.24 -8.65 11.70
N GLU A 53 13.10 -9.13 12.21
CA GLU A 53 11.82 -8.82 11.57
C GLU A 53 11.45 -7.35 11.78
N PHE A 54 10.97 -6.70 10.72
CA PHE A 54 10.42 -5.36 10.78
C PHE A 54 9.08 -5.28 10.05
N ASP A 55 8.31 -4.27 10.42
CA ASP A 55 7.09 -3.87 9.71
C ASP A 55 7.30 -2.52 9.05
N VAL A 56 6.80 -2.38 7.83
CA VAL A 56 6.61 -1.07 7.17
C VAL A 56 5.15 -0.95 6.75
N SER A 57 4.52 0.18 7.04
CA SER A 57 3.10 0.40 6.75
C SER A 57 2.75 1.84 6.43
N VAL A 58 1.64 2.02 5.71
CA VAL A 58 1.01 3.33 5.48
C VAL A 58 -0.50 3.20 5.58
N ASP A 59 -1.16 4.23 6.12
CA ASP A 59 -2.61 4.31 6.12
C ASP A 59 -3.12 4.96 4.83
N VAL A 60 -4.01 4.26 4.14
CA VAL A 60 -4.73 4.74 2.95
C VAL A 60 -6.17 5.00 3.35
N GLN A 61 -6.60 6.26 3.24
CA GLN A 61 -7.97 6.66 3.53
C GLN A 61 -8.67 7.20 2.28
N PHE A 62 -9.78 6.57 1.93
CA PHE A 62 -10.68 6.96 0.86
C PHE A 62 -11.78 7.92 1.34
N ASN A 63 -12.23 8.80 0.44
CA ASN A 63 -13.45 9.58 0.66
C ASN A 63 -14.70 8.69 0.55
N ARG A 64 -15.87 9.22 0.95
CA ARG A 64 -17.14 8.46 1.01
C ARG A 64 -18.13 8.91 -0.06
N THR A 65 -17.70 8.97 -1.32
CA THR A 65 -18.62 9.26 -2.43
C THR A 65 -19.29 7.98 -2.90
N PRO A 66 -20.48 8.05 -3.54
CA PRO A 66 -21.13 6.88 -4.11
C PRO A 66 -20.23 6.05 -5.05
N LEU A 67 -19.37 6.71 -5.85
CA LEU A 67 -18.40 5.99 -6.69
C LEU A 67 -17.40 5.21 -5.85
N THR A 68 -16.87 5.84 -4.80
CA THR A 68 -15.92 5.19 -3.90
C THR A 68 -16.54 3.98 -3.22
N GLU A 69 -17.77 4.09 -2.71
CA GLU A 69 -18.48 2.95 -2.09
C GLU A 69 -18.65 1.77 -3.06
N LEU A 70 -19.01 2.07 -4.31
CA LEU A 70 -19.14 1.08 -5.37
C LEU A 70 -17.81 0.38 -5.65
N LEU A 71 -16.73 1.15 -5.83
CA LEU A 71 -15.39 0.61 -6.09
C LEU A 71 -14.86 -0.23 -4.92
N MET A 72 -15.11 0.20 -3.67
CA MET A 72 -14.74 -0.59 -2.49
C MET A 72 -15.52 -1.92 -2.44
N CYS A 73 -16.80 -1.90 -2.83
CA CYS A 73 -17.65 -3.09 -2.89
C CYS A 73 -17.23 -4.06 -4.00
N LEU A 74 -16.76 -3.55 -5.14
CA LEU A 74 -16.30 -4.37 -6.27
C LEU A 74 -14.92 -5.00 -6.03
N GLY A 75 -14.16 -4.51 -5.05
CA GLY A 75 -12.78 -4.93 -4.83
C GLY A 75 -11.84 -4.14 -5.73
N THR A 76 -11.27 -3.08 -5.18
CA THR A 76 -10.19 -2.29 -5.75
C THR A 76 -8.87 -2.78 -5.14
N ARG A 77 -7.84 -2.95 -5.96
CA ARG A 77 -6.49 -3.29 -5.50
C ARG A 77 -5.78 -2.00 -5.10
N VAL A 78 -5.18 -2.03 -3.93
CA VAL A 78 -4.30 -0.96 -3.43
C VAL A 78 -2.93 -1.61 -3.23
N CYS A 79 -1.96 -1.22 -4.05
CA CYS A 79 -0.57 -1.62 -3.88
C CYS A 79 0.25 -0.41 -3.42
N VAL A 80 1.16 -0.64 -2.50
CA VAL A 80 2.08 0.38 -1.99
C VAL A 80 3.50 -0.13 -2.20
N ASP A 81 4.28 0.63 -2.95
CA ASP A 81 5.72 0.47 -3.08
C ASP A 81 6.40 1.34 -2.01
N PHE A 82 7.04 0.69 -1.04
CA PHE A 82 7.91 1.33 -0.06
C PHE A 82 9.32 1.44 -0.64
N GLY A 83 9.73 2.66 -0.97
CA GLY A 83 11.09 2.94 -1.44
C GLY A 83 12.02 3.17 -0.26
N PHE A 84 13.04 2.34 -0.15
CA PHE A 84 14.11 2.46 0.83
C PHE A 84 15.32 3.09 0.16
N GLU A 85 15.47 4.38 0.34
CA GLU A 85 16.54 5.19 -0.26
C GLU A 85 17.76 5.19 0.65
N GLY A 86 18.85 4.57 0.20
CA GLY A 86 20.08 4.45 0.97
C GLY A 86 20.82 5.79 1.07
N ILE A 87 21.14 6.22 2.28
CA ILE A 87 21.94 7.43 2.50
C ILE A 87 23.43 7.06 2.54
N GLY A 88 24.15 7.51 1.51
CA GLY A 88 25.59 7.31 1.36
C GLY A 88 25.97 6.14 0.46
N VAL A 89 27.28 5.92 0.27
CA VAL A 89 27.81 5.07 -0.82
C VAL A 89 27.59 3.56 -0.60
N ARG A 90 27.24 3.15 0.63
CA ARG A 90 27.15 1.74 1.01
C ARG A 90 25.73 1.22 1.16
N ALA A 91 24.76 2.07 1.52
CA ALA A 91 23.37 1.64 1.71
C ALA A 91 22.71 1.44 0.34
N ARG A 92 22.30 0.21 0.04
CA ARG A 92 21.72 -0.14 -1.26
C ARG A 92 20.23 0.19 -1.28
N GLU A 93 19.81 0.94 -2.29
CA GLU A 93 18.40 1.24 -2.54
C GLU A 93 17.60 -0.02 -2.94
N THR A 94 16.38 -0.14 -2.41
CA THR A 94 15.47 -1.24 -2.74
C THR A 94 14.02 -0.80 -2.59
N ASN A 95 13.10 -1.50 -3.27
CA ASN A 95 11.66 -1.29 -3.16
C ASN A 95 10.99 -2.54 -2.62
N ILE A 96 10.03 -2.36 -1.72
CA ILE A 96 9.24 -3.45 -1.13
C ILE A 96 7.77 -3.15 -1.38
N GLU A 97 7.06 -4.08 -2.03
CA GLU A 97 5.63 -3.91 -2.35
C GLU A 97 4.74 -4.64 -1.34
N ALA A 98 3.63 -4.01 -0.95
CA ALA A 98 2.51 -4.67 -0.29
C ALA A 98 1.18 -4.29 -0.96
N CYS A 99 0.31 -5.29 -1.17
CA CYS A 99 -0.99 -5.08 -1.79
C CYS A 99 -2.13 -5.62 -0.93
N ILE A 100 -3.28 -4.95 -1.02
CA ILE A 100 -4.55 -5.39 -0.44
C ILE A 100 -5.69 -5.26 -1.45
N VAL A 101 -6.83 -5.88 -1.13
CA VAL A 101 -8.10 -5.67 -1.84
C VAL A 101 -9.10 -5.03 -0.89
N THR A 102 -9.76 -3.97 -1.36
CA THR A 102 -10.75 -3.23 -0.59
C THR A 102 -12.00 -4.08 -0.32
N GLN A 103 -12.73 -3.74 0.73
CA GLN A 103 -13.97 -4.42 1.11
C GLN A 103 -15.11 -3.43 1.23
N LYS A 104 -16.34 -3.91 1.00
CA LYS A 104 -17.56 -3.12 1.16
C LYS A 104 -17.62 -2.47 2.54
N GLY A 105 -17.87 -1.16 2.57
CA GLY A 105 -18.08 -0.40 3.81
C GLY A 105 -16.79 -0.04 4.57
N LEU A 106 -15.61 -0.45 4.08
CA LEU A 106 -14.32 -0.04 4.62
C LEU A 106 -13.69 1.05 3.74
N PHE A 107 -13.20 2.09 4.39
CA PHE A 107 -12.61 3.28 3.71
C PHE A 107 -11.24 3.66 4.25
N LYS A 108 -10.75 2.91 5.25
CA LYS A 108 -9.45 3.11 5.88
C LYS A 108 -8.75 1.77 5.87
N TYR A 109 -7.54 1.76 5.38
CA TYR A 109 -6.73 0.55 5.26
C TYR A 109 -5.32 0.85 5.73
N THR A 110 -4.74 -0.07 6.48
CA THR A 110 -3.30 -0.08 6.72
C THR A 110 -2.69 -1.10 5.77
N VAL A 111 -1.93 -0.61 4.79
CA VAL A 111 -1.18 -1.46 3.88
C VAL A 111 0.17 -1.70 4.54
N GLN A 112 0.49 -2.96 4.83
CA GLN A 112 1.66 -3.34 5.63
C GLN A 112 2.42 -4.48 4.95
N HIS A 113 3.75 -4.38 5.01
CA HIS A 113 4.67 -5.48 4.74
C HIS A 113 5.42 -5.86 6.01
N THR A 114 5.58 -7.17 6.23
CA THR A 114 6.45 -7.73 7.28
C THR A 114 7.62 -8.42 6.60
N GLY A 115 8.86 -8.07 6.95
CA GLY A 115 10.04 -8.62 6.29
C GLY A 115 11.27 -8.65 7.17
N ARG A 116 12.41 -9.01 6.57
CA ARG A 116 13.74 -8.92 7.18
C ARG A 116 14.69 -8.17 6.26
N PRO A 117 15.56 -7.27 6.75
CA PRO A 117 16.42 -6.46 5.90
C PRO A 117 17.29 -7.28 4.96
N ASP A 118 17.95 -8.33 5.47
CA ASP A 118 18.83 -9.22 4.72
C ASP A 118 18.14 -9.88 3.51
N ARG A 119 16.88 -10.29 3.65
CA ARG A 119 16.07 -10.91 2.59
C ARG A 119 15.57 -9.91 1.55
N HIS A 120 15.54 -8.63 1.89
CA HIS A 120 15.11 -7.55 1.00
C HIS A 120 16.27 -6.76 0.39
N GLY A 121 17.52 -7.19 0.65
CA GLY A 121 18.72 -6.54 0.12
C GLY A 121 19.06 -5.23 0.80
N LEU A 122 18.47 -4.95 1.97
CA LEU A 122 18.82 -3.85 2.85
C LEU A 122 20.06 -4.26 3.64
N ASN A 123 21.20 -3.68 3.29
CA ASN A 123 22.43 -3.87 4.03
C ASN A 123 22.61 -2.77 5.09
N SER A 124 23.60 -2.94 5.96
CA SER A 124 23.92 -1.98 7.00
C SER A 124 24.07 -0.56 6.46
N GLY A 125 23.27 0.36 7.01
CA GLY A 125 23.14 1.71 6.46
C GLY A 125 22.00 2.51 7.07
N LEU A 126 21.93 3.78 6.70
CA LEU A 126 20.81 4.66 7.00
C LEU A 126 19.93 4.76 5.75
N TYR A 127 18.62 4.74 5.94
CA TYR A 127 17.62 4.74 4.89
C TYR A 127 16.60 5.84 5.12
N GLU A 128 16.24 6.55 4.06
CA GLU A 128 15.02 7.35 3.99
C GLU A 128 13.92 6.54 3.31
N ILE A 129 12.73 6.51 3.89
CA ILE A 129 11.61 5.72 3.40
C ILE A 129 10.56 6.64 2.82
N GLY A 130 10.18 6.34 1.57
CA GLY A 130 9.00 6.86 0.89
C GLY A 130 8.00 5.75 0.61
N ALA A 131 6.75 6.12 0.37
CA ALA A 131 5.72 5.19 -0.08
C ALA A 131 4.93 5.79 -1.24
N VAL A 132 4.80 5.03 -2.32
CA VAL A 132 3.95 5.35 -3.47
C VAL A 132 2.79 4.37 -3.49
N ALA A 133 1.56 4.88 -3.40
CA ALA A 133 0.36 4.06 -3.53
C ALA A 133 -0.15 4.10 -4.96
N THR A 134 -0.44 2.92 -5.50
CA THR A 134 -1.09 2.71 -6.79
C THR A 134 -2.42 1.99 -6.55
N VAL A 135 -3.52 2.68 -6.85
CA VAL A 135 -4.89 2.20 -6.63
C VAL A 135 -5.55 1.95 -7.98
N GLY A 136 -6.04 0.73 -8.20
CA GLY A 136 -6.72 0.39 -9.46
C GLY A 136 -7.57 -0.86 -9.36
N PRO A 137 -8.23 -1.27 -10.45
CA PRO A 137 -9.11 -2.42 -10.43
C PRO A 137 -8.34 -3.72 -10.12
N VAL A 138 -9.01 -4.68 -9.48
CA VAL A 138 -8.51 -6.06 -9.44
C VAL A 138 -8.48 -6.61 -10.86
N GLU A 139 -7.32 -7.09 -11.30
CA GLU A 139 -7.14 -7.58 -12.67
C GLU A 139 -8.17 -8.63 -13.06
N ASN A 140 -8.93 -8.31 -14.11
CA ASN A 140 -9.76 -9.24 -14.87
C ASN A 140 -9.86 -8.78 -16.34
N GLU A 141 -10.31 -9.66 -17.22
CA GLU A 141 -10.40 -9.41 -18.67
C GLU A 141 -11.26 -8.19 -19.04
N CYS A 142 -12.20 -7.80 -18.17
CA CYS A 142 -13.13 -6.70 -18.39
C CYS A 142 -12.65 -5.37 -17.79
N THR A 143 -11.56 -5.37 -17.02
CA THR A 143 -11.10 -4.16 -16.31
C THR A 143 -10.28 -3.24 -17.20
N THR A 144 -10.74 -2.00 -17.34
CA THR A 144 -9.92 -0.91 -17.87
C THR A 144 -9.08 -0.36 -16.72
N LYS A 145 -7.74 -0.31 -16.90
CA LYS A 145 -6.83 0.19 -15.89
C LYS A 145 -7.06 1.69 -15.66
N ILE A 146 -7.61 2.03 -14.50
CA ILE A 146 -7.70 3.41 -13.99
C ILE A 146 -6.86 3.43 -12.72
N TRP A 147 -5.78 4.20 -12.73
CA TRP A 147 -4.85 4.28 -11.62
C TRP A 147 -4.97 5.62 -10.89
N GLY A 148 -5.09 5.55 -9.57
CA GLY A 148 -4.81 6.67 -8.68
C GLY A 148 -3.42 6.52 -8.10
N HIS A 149 -2.64 7.61 -8.07
CA HIS A 149 -1.30 7.65 -7.51
C HIS A 149 -1.23 8.62 -6.33
N GLY A 150 -0.55 8.22 -5.26
CA GLY A 150 -0.27 9.07 -4.09
C GLY A 150 1.15 8.83 -3.59
N TYR A 151 1.72 9.83 -2.91
CA TYR A 151 3.08 9.77 -2.38
C TYR A 151 3.13 10.34 -0.95
N ILE A 152 3.91 9.69 -0.08
CA ILE A 152 4.26 10.15 1.28
C ILE A 152 5.71 9.76 1.57
N LYS A 153 6.44 10.56 2.36
CA LYS A 153 7.85 10.34 2.67
C LYS A 153 8.25 10.87 4.04
N GLU A 154 9.54 10.80 4.34
CA GLU A 154 10.25 11.34 5.52
C GLU A 154 10.14 10.46 6.77
N VAL A 155 10.37 9.16 6.63
CA VAL A 155 10.70 8.29 7.77
C VAL A 155 12.12 7.75 7.61
N LEU A 156 12.90 7.80 8.68
CA LEU A 156 14.28 7.29 8.69
C LEU A 156 14.34 5.91 9.35
N LEU A 157 15.20 5.04 8.81
CA LEU A 157 15.49 3.71 9.34
C LEU A 157 16.99 3.46 9.31
N GLN A 158 17.55 2.96 10.41
CA GLN A 158 18.93 2.51 10.48
C GLN A 158 18.96 0.98 10.56
N VAL A 159 19.67 0.36 9.62
CA VAL A 159 19.97 -1.07 9.63
C VAL A 159 21.40 -1.27 10.11
N TYR A 160 21.61 -2.16 11.08
CA TYR A 160 22.93 -2.47 11.63
C TYR A 160 23.25 -3.96 11.48
N PRO A 161 24.54 -4.34 11.38
CA PRO A 161 24.92 -5.72 11.15
C PRO A 161 24.56 -6.57 12.37
N SER A 162 23.92 -7.71 12.15
CA SER A 162 23.49 -8.60 13.24
C SER A 162 24.65 -9.30 13.98
N TYR A 163 25.86 -9.25 13.41
CA TYR A 163 27.08 -9.76 14.02
C TYR A 163 28.00 -8.60 14.44
N GLN A 164 28.21 -8.46 15.75
CA GLN A 164 29.40 -7.80 16.31
C GLN A 164 30.25 -8.90 16.95
N ASP A 165 31.34 -9.29 16.26
CA ASP A 165 32.52 -9.83 16.93
C ASP A 165 33.37 -8.65 17.46
#